data_AF-A0A7L6N204-F1
#
_entry.id   AF-A0A7L6N204-F1
#
_cell.length_a   1.000
_cell.length_b   1.000
_cell.length_c   1.000
_cell.angle_alpha   90.00
_cell.angle_beta   90.00
_cell.angle_gamma   90.00
#
_symmetry.space_group_name_H-M   'P 1'
#
loop_
_entity.id
_entity.type
_entity.pdbx_description
1 polymer ?
#
loop_
_entity_poly.entity_id
_entity_poly.type
_entity_poly.pdbx_seq_one_letter_code
_entity_poly.pdbx_strand_id
1 'polypeptide(L)'
;MSQDAYCNGCGSKIQSTDKTKPGFISEDLLKEKSSDELICQRCFRIKNYSETFPYEVSNQDFLQVIDKIRNEDALIVKIVDIFDFSGSFVPAIKTLTEKKDFILVGNKVDLLPKNVKHKKILSWLKIMLRNQGFDVLDSVLVSAKYGDNFDELMRLIYKYKGNRNVYIVGSSNVGKSKIINQILKRYLGAASDIVTESLSPQTTLGLIGFNLLDGSIIYDTPGVVNKHQYMHYLSRQSYKATYPQKEVKPLVFQLNEEQTLFFGGLARLDIISGETCDIINVVTYFSNRLNIHRTKTDRANKLYKDKLYSLLSPPVSSEEELPRWVFHEFRIRDNQKYDIVFSGLGFVTLRAPFHVKAYAPFVVGVYTRLAII
;
A
#
# COMPACT_ATOMS: atom_id res chain seq x y z
N MET A 1 -3.06 -39.09 -28.75
CA MET A 1 -2.52 -38.84 -27.39
C MET A 1 -1.95 -37.44 -27.38
N SER A 2 -2.73 -36.45 -26.97
CA SER A 2 -2.27 -35.06 -26.90
C SER A 2 -1.20 -34.95 -25.81
N GLN A 3 0.02 -34.60 -26.20
CA GLN A 3 1.06 -34.24 -25.24
C GLN A 3 0.52 -33.13 -24.34
N ASP A 4 0.48 -33.39 -23.03
CA ASP A 4 0.17 -32.36 -22.05
C ASP A 4 1.31 -31.34 -22.08
N ALA A 5 1.05 -30.19 -22.70
CA ALA A 5 1.99 -29.07 -22.74
C ALA A 5 1.94 -28.28 -21.43
N TYR A 6 3.10 -27.90 -20.92
CA TYR A 6 3.24 -27.15 -19.67
C TYR A 6 3.88 -25.79 -19.93
N CYS A 7 3.52 -24.79 -19.12
CA CYS A 7 4.08 -23.46 -19.25
C CYS A 7 5.50 -23.39 -18.67
N ASN A 8 6.48 -22.96 -19.47
CA ASN A 8 7.88 -22.80 -19.03
C ASN A 8 8.10 -21.74 -17.94
N GLY A 9 7.14 -20.83 -17.73
CA GLY A 9 7.25 -19.80 -16.70
C GLY A 9 6.64 -20.18 -15.34
N CYS A 10 5.59 -21.01 -15.29
CA CYS A 10 4.87 -21.32 -14.04
C CYS A 10 4.55 -22.81 -13.83
N GLY A 11 4.95 -23.69 -14.75
CA GLY A 11 4.71 -25.13 -14.67
C GLY A 11 3.24 -25.55 -14.79
N SER A 12 2.30 -24.64 -15.01
CA SER A 12 0.88 -24.96 -15.15
C SER A 12 0.59 -25.63 -16.50
N LYS A 13 -0.36 -26.57 -16.52
CA LYS A 13 -0.86 -27.19 -17.76
C LYS A 13 -1.47 -26.13 -18.67
N ILE A 14 -1.07 -26.13 -19.94
CA ILE A 14 -1.54 -25.16 -20.93
C ILE A 14 -3.01 -25.44 -21.27
N GLN A 15 -3.81 -24.38 -21.32
CA GLN A 15 -5.23 -24.42 -21.65
C GLN A 15 -5.65 -23.15 -22.39
N SER A 16 -6.69 -23.23 -23.22
CA SER A 16 -7.22 -22.09 -24.01
C SER A 16 -8.66 -21.73 -23.67
N THR A 17 -9.21 -22.32 -22.61
CA THR A 17 -10.64 -22.25 -22.25
C THR A 17 -10.99 -21.09 -21.32
N ASP A 18 -10.14 -20.79 -20.33
CA ASP A 18 -10.45 -19.84 -19.26
C ASP A 18 -9.28 -18.87 -19.03
N LYS A 19 -9.46 -17.64 -19.48
CA LYS A 19 -8.52 -16.53 -19.38
C LYS A 19 -8.17 -16.11 -17.94
N THR A 20 -8.95 -16.55 -16.95
CA THR A 20 -8.70 -16.24 -15.53
C THR A 20 -7.86 -17.30 -14.82
N LYS A 21 -7.72 -18.50 -15.40
CA LYS A 21 -7.01 -19.62 -14.76
C LYS A 21 -5.54 -19.73 -15.20
N PRO A 22 -4.67 -20.33 -14.36
CA PRO A 22 -3.28 -20.60 -14.72
C PRO A 22 -3.17 -21.42 -16.01
N GLY A 23 -2.10 -21.21 -16.77
CA GLY A 23 -1.87 -21.92 -18.03
C GLY A 23 -2.63 -21.38 -19.25
N PHE A 24 -3.41 -20.29 -19.12
CA PHE A 24 -4.15 -19.74 -20.25
C PHE A 24 -3.23 -19.22 -21.38
N ILE A 25 -3.50 -19.62 -22.61
CA ILE A 25 -2.93 -19.07 -23.84
C ILE A 25 -4.03 -19.01 -24.90
N SER A 26 -4.03 -18.00 -25.77
CA SER A 26 -5.00 -17.97 -26.88
C SER A 26 -4.71 -19.09 -27.89
N GLU A 27 -5.76 -19.63 -28.52
CA GLU A 27 -5.62 -20.72 -29.49
C GLU A 27 -4.72 -20.37 -30.67
N ASP A 28 -4.71 -19.09 -31.08
CA ASP A 28 -3.85 -18.60 -32.16
C ASP A 28 -2.36 -18.71 -31.78
N LEU A 29 -2.01 -18.31 -30.55
CA LEU A 29 -0.65 -18.39 -30.03
C LEU A 29 -0.20 -19.83 -29.72
N LEU A 30 -1.15 -20.73 -29.45
CA LEU A 30 -0.88 -22.15 -29.25
C LEU A 30 -0.44 -22.84 -30.55
N LYS A 31 -0.96 -22.38 -31.71
CA LYS A 31 -0.66 -22.94 -33.03
C LYS A 31 0.66 -22.41 -33.62
N GLU A 32 1.06 -21.20 -33.25
CA GLU A 32 2.25 -20.53 -33.78
C GLU A 32 3.55 -20.90 -33.06
N LYS A 33 3.48 -21.36 -31.80
CA LYS A 33 4.66 -21.60 -30.96
C LYS A 33 4.99 -23.07 -30.82
N SER A 34 6.28 -23.40 -30.91
CA SER A 34 6.80 -24.72 -30.56
C SER A 34 6.58 -25.02 -29.07
N SER A 35 6.44 -26.30 -28.73
CA SER A 35 6.20 -26.75 -27.34
C SER A 35 7.25 -26.22 -26.34
N ASP A 36 8.47 -25.95 -26.82
CA ASP A 36 9.60 -25.50 -26.01
C ASP A 36 9.60 -23.99 -25.69
N GLU A 37 8.66 -23.21 -26.23
CA GLU A 37 8.52 -21.76 -25.96
C GLU A 37 7.14 -21.35 -25.42
N LEU A 38 6.36 -22.31 -24.94
CA LEU A 38 5.00 -22.04 -24.44
C LEU A 38 5.01 -21.29 -23.11
N ILE A 39 4.72 -20.00 -23.18
CA ILE A 39 4.56 -19.11 -22.04
C ILE A 39 3.09 -18.68 -21.97
N CYS A 40 2.39 -19.02 -20.89
CA CYS A 40 1.01 -18.61 -20.67
C CYS A 40 0.89 -17.08 -20.57
N GLN A 41 -0.30 -16.54 -20.86
CA GLN A 41 -0.58 -15.11 -20.86
C GLN A 41 -0.16 -14.45 -19.54
N ARG A 42 -0.32 -15.14 -18.41
CA ARG A 42 0.14 -14.69 -17.08
C ARG A 42 1.65 -14.49 -17.04
N CYS A 43 2.43 -15.52 -17.38
CA CYS A 43 3.90 -15.47 -17.39
C CYS A 43 4.42 -14.47 -18.43
N PHE A 44 3.77 -14.37 -19.59
CA PHE A 44 4.11 -13.40 -20.63
C PHE A 44 3.92 -11.97 -20.13
N ARG A 45 2.83 -11.69 -19.40
CA ARG A 45 2.54 -10.35 -18.84
C ARG A 45 3.44 -10.01 -17.65
N ILE A 46 3.82 -11.00 -16.84
CA ILE A 46 4.83 -10.84 -15.80
C ILE A 46 6.18 -10.46 -16.43
N LYS A 47 6.62 -11.21 -17.45
CA LYS A 47 7.91 -11.02 -18.13
C LYS A 47 8.01 -9.68 -18.87
N ASN A 48 6.98 -9.32 -19.66
CA ASN A 48 7.07 -8.16 -20.55
C ASN A 48 6.49 -6.87 -19.99
N TYR A 49 5.51 -6.96 -19.07
CA TYR A 49 4.83 -5.78 -18.54
C TYR A 49 5.06 -5.56 -17.04
N SER A 50 5.89 -6.40 -16.39
CA SER A 50 6.10 -6.37 -14.94
C SER A 50 4.77 -6.38 -14.16
N GLU A 51 3.73 -6.97 -14.74
CA GLU A 51 2.40 -7.02 -14.11
C GLU A 51 2.41 -8.10 -13.04
N THR A 52 2.42 -7.67 -11.78
CA THR A 52 2.18 -8.55 -10.64
C THR A 52 0.70 -8.94 -10.65
N PHE A 53 0.41 -10.16 -11.08
CA PHE A 53 -0.88 -10.76 -10.73
C PHE A 53 -0.88 -10.95 -9.23
N PRO A 54 -1.91 -10.49 -8.50
CA PRO A 54 -2.06 -10.91 -7.12
C PRO A 54 -2.18 -12.44 -7.20
N TYR A 55 -1.19 -13.14 -6.68
CA TYR A 55 -1.52 -14.43 -6.08
C TYR A 55 -2.60 -14.07 -5.05
N GLU A 56 -3.83 -14.47 -5.30
CA GLU A 56 -4.78 -14.67 -4.21
C GLU A 56 -4.22 -15.85 -3.41
N VAL A 57 -3.15 -15.56 -2.64
CA VAL A 57 -2.72 -16.45 -1.58
C VAL A 57 -3.93 -16.55 -0.68
N SER A 58 -4.42 -17.77 -0.50
CA SER A 58 -5.55 -17.98 0.37
C SER A 58 -5.17 -17.46 1.76
N ASN A 59 -6.15 -16.95 2.51
CA ASN A 59 -5.86 -16.52 3.88
C ASN A 59 -5.21 -17.64 4.71
N GLN A 60 -5.44 -18.92 4.36
CA GLN A 60 -4.86 -20.08 5.04
C GLN A 60 -3.35 -20.22 4.77
N ASP A 61 -2.92 -20.09 3.51
CA ASP A 61 -1.49 -20.16 3.16
C ASP A 61 -0.71 -19.03 3.84
N PHE A 62 -1.30 -17.84 3.95
CA PHE A 62 -0.69 -16.73 4.67
C PHE A 62 -0.56 -17.01 6.17
N LEU A 63 -1.57 -17.60 6.80
CA LEU A 63 -1.51 -17.97 8.22
C LEU A 63 -0.42 -19.01 8.48
N GLN A 64 -0.24 -19.98 7.59
CA GLN A 64 0.85 -20.97 7.70
C GLN A 64 2.23 -20.31 7.62
N VAL A 65 2.40 -19.33 6.72
CA VAL A 65 3.63 -18.52 6.67
C VAL A 65 3.85 -17.75 7.97
N ILE A 66 2.81 -17.13 8.52
CA ILE A 66 2.89 -16.40 9.80
C ILE A 66 3.24 -17.33 10.95
N ASP A 67 2.66 -18.53 11.02
CA ASP A 67 2.96 -19.51 12.06
C ASP A 67 4.41 -20.02 11.94
N LYS A 68 4.92 -20.23 10.73
CA LYS A 68 6.35 -20.53 10.51
C LYS A 68 7.22 -19.39 11.05
N ILE A 69 6.92 -18.15 10.68
CA ILE A 69 7.65 -16.97 11.15
C ILE A 69 7.57 -16.88 12.68
N ARG A 70 6.44 -17.23 13.30
CA ARG A 70 6.29 -17.22 14.76
C ARG A 70 7.19 -18.25 15.45
N ASN A 71 7.39 -19.43 14.85
CA ASN A 71 8.15 -20.51 15.47
C ASN A 71 9.67 -20.47 15.22
N GLU A 72 10.16 -19.60 14.32
CA GLU A 72 11.59 -19.51 13.96
C GLU A 72 12.28 -18.30 14.62
N ASP A 73 13.46 -18.45 15.23
CA ASP A 73 14.24 -17.29 15.69
C ASP A 73 14.79 -16.51 14.48
N ALA A 74 14.11 -15.42 14.13
CA ALA A 74 14.35 -14.66 12.91
C ALA A 74 14.12 -13.16 13.13
N LEU A 75 14.86 -12.35 12.36
CA LEU A 75 14.66 -10.91 12.32
C LEU A 75 13.47 -10.58 11.40
N ILE A 76 12.55 -9.73 11.86
CA ILE A 76 11.40 -9.32 11.04
C ILE A 76 11.57 -7.89 10.55
N VAL A 77 11.54 -7.70 9.24
CA VAL A 77 11.56 -6.38 8.59
C VAL A 77 10.12 -6.03 8.20
N LYS A 78 9.47 -5.20 9.03
CA LYS A 78 8.08 -4.78 8.83
C LYS A 78 8.03 -3.54 7.94
N ILE A 79 7.49 -3.71 6.73
CA ILE A 79 7.30 -2.60 5.78
C ILE A 79 5.92 -1.99 5.97
N VAL A 80 5.89 -0.65 6.02
CA VAL A 80 4.67 0.15 6.04
C VAL A 80 4.73 1.23 4.97
N ASP A 81 3.57 1.56 4.39
CA ASP A 81 3.40 2.75 3.58
C ASP A 81 3.13 3.95 4.49
N ILE A 82 3.94 5.01 4.38
CA ILE A 82 3.79 6.22 5.20
C ILE A 82 2.51 7.00 4.89
N PHE A 83 1.95 6.87 3.68
CA PHE A 83 0.71 7.54 3.27
C PHE A 83 -0.54 6.69 3.53
N ASP A 84 -0.38 5.38 3.78
CA ASP A 84 -1.49 4.47 4.09
C ASP A 84 -1.10 3.50 5.21
N PHE A 85 -0.80 4.06 6.39
CA PHE A 85 -0.37 3.28 7.55
C PHE A 85 -1.46 2.30 8.02
N SER A 86 -2.72 2.74 8.08
CA SER A 86 -3.86 1.90 8.45
C SER A 86 -4.07 0.76 7.46
N GLY A 87 -3.93 1.01 6.15
CA GLY A 87 -3.95 -0.05 5.14
C GLY A 87 -2.75 -1.02 5.22
N SER A 88 -1.63 -0.57 5.78
CA SER A 88 -0.41 -1.36 6.00
C SER A 88 -0.49 -2.32 7.20
N PHE A 89 -1.60 -2.31 7.94
CA PHE A 89 -1.83 -3.16 9.09
C PHE A 89 -2.89 -4.22 8.83
N VAL A 90 -2.52 -5.46 9.12
CA VAL A 90 -3.39 -6.63 8.95
C VAL A 90 -3.45 -7.36 10.30
N PRO A 91 -4.65 -7.77 10.78
CA PRO A 91 -4.81 -8.45 12.06
C PRO A 91 -3.90 -9.68 12.22
N ALA A 92 -3.74 -10.50 11.19
CA ALA A 92 -2.89 -11.69 11.22
C ALA A 92 -1.42 -11.37 11.58
N ILE A 93 -0.89 -10.21 11.17
CA ILE A 93 0.48 -9.78 11.50
C ILE A 93 0.59 -9.46 13.01
N LYS A 94 -0.51 -9.07 13.69
CA LYS A 94 -0.50 -8.83 15.15
C LYS A 94 -0.13 -10.07 15.95
N THR A 95 -0.34 -11.26 15.40
CA THR A 95 0.07 -12.50 16.08
C THR A 95 1.59 -12.68 16.15
N LEU A 96 2.36 -11.82 15.46
CA LEU A 96 3.82 -11.77 15.57
C LEU A 96 4.31 -10.79 16.66
N THR A 97 3.41 -10.07 17.36
CA THR A 97 3.75 -9.06 18.39
C THR A 97 4.52 -9.62 19.58
N GLU A 98 4.42 -10.93 19.84
CA GLU A 98 5.19 -11.60 20.89
C GLU A 98 6.70 -11.61 20.60
N LYS A 99 7.09 -11.39 19.33
CA LYS A 99 8.50 -11.22 18.94
C LYS A 99 8.96 -9.79 19.20
N LYS A 100 10.23 -9.64 19.57
CA LYS A 100 10.82 -8.32 19.88
C LYS A 100 11.81 -7.84 18.81
N ASP A 101 12.11 -8.66 17.81
CA ASP A 101 13.13 -8.40 16.81
C ASP A 101 12.54 -7.78 15.52
N PHE A 102 11.92 -6.61 15.64
CA PHE A 102 11.35 -5.88 14.50
C PHE A 102 12.22 -4.70 14.07
N ILE A 103 12.50 -4.60 12.78
CA ILE A 103 12.92 -3.36 12.12
C ILE A 103 11.75 -2.78 11.36
N LEU A 104 11.43 -1.51 11.62
CA LEU A 104 10.38 -0.78 10.92
C LEU A 104 10.93 -0.09 9.68
N VAL A 105 10.36 -0.39 8.52
CA VAL A 105 10.71 0.26 7.25
C VAL A 105 9.52 1.07 6.75
N GLY A 106 9.61 2.40 6.88
CA GLY A 106 8.65 3.32 6.28
C GLY A 106 9.01 3.56 4.82
N ASN A 107 8.28 2.94 3.91
CA ASN A 107 8.54 3.08 2.48
C ASN A 107 7.85 4.32 1.89
N LYS A 108 8.27 4.68 0.68
CA LYS A 108 7.68 5.74 -0.17
C LYS A 108 7.93 7.15 0.35
N VAL A 109 9.07 7.34 1.01
CA VAL A 109 9.54 8.65 1.51
C VAL A 109 9.61 9.70 0.39
N ASP A 110 9.78 9.26 -0.87
CA ASP A 110 9.80 10.12 -2.06
C ASP A 110 8.49 10.85 -2.34
N LEU A 111 7.39 10.44 -1.71
CA LEU A 111 6.10 11.07 -1.83
C LEU A 111 5.89 12.19 -0.79
N LEU A 112 6.73 12.25 0.26
CA LEU A 112 6.66 13.32 1.25
C LEU A 112 7.07 14.67 0.65
N PRO A 113 6.38 15.76 1.03
CA PRO A 113 6.88 17.11 0.74
C PRO A 113 8.29 17.31 1.29
N LYS A 114 9.16 17.99 0.53
CA LYS A 114 10.57 18.22 0.90
C LYS A 114 10.81 18.85 2.28
N ASN A 115 9.84 19.62 2.77
CA ASN A 115 9.95 20.34 4.04
C ASN A 115 9.63 19.46 5.26
N VAL A 116 9.18 18.22 5.05
CA VAL A 116 8.83 17.29 6.13
C VAL A 116 10.09 16.71 6.77
N LYS A 117 10.23 16.90 8.08
CA LYS A 117 11.35 16.34 8.83
C LYS A 117 11.21 14.82 8.98
N HIS A 118 12.08 14.04 8.35
CA HIS A 118 12.08 12.57 8.41
C HIS A 118 12.04 12.01 9.85
N LYS A 119 12.74 12.66 10.80
CA LYS A 119 12.73 12.27 12.22
C LYS A 119 11.33 12.31 12.85
N LYS A 120 10.48 13.28 12.47
CA LYS A 120 9.09 13.36 12.95
C LYS A 120 8.26 12.18 12.44
N ILE A 121 8.38 11.86 11.14
CA ILE A 121 7.68 10.73 10.52
C ILE A 121 8.09 9.41 11.17
N LEU A 122 9.39 9.18 11.37
CA LEU A 122 9.88 7.98 12.04
C LEU A 122 9.35 7.87 13.48
N SER A 123 9.41 8.97 14.24
CA SER A 123 8.90 8.98 15.62
C SER A 123 7.42 8.66 15.68
N TRP A 124 6.64 9.23 14.75
CA TRP A 124 5.21 8.94 14.61
C TRP A 124 4.97 7.46 14.25
N LEU A 125 5.66 6.91 13.25
CA LEU A 125 5.53 5.51 12.87
C LEU A 125 5.88 4.57 14.04
N LYS A 126 6.92 4.88 14.83
CA LYS A 126 7.28 4.11 16.03
C LYS A 126 6.18 4.15 17.09
N ILE A 127 5.53 5.30 17.29
CA ILE A 127 4.41 5.42 18.25
C ILE A 127 3.21 4.61 17.75
N MET A 128 2.85 4.74 16.48
CA MET A 128 1.75 4.00 15.89
C MET A 128 1.97 2.50 15.95
N LEU A 129 3.20 2.04 15.68
CA LEU A 129 3.55 0.63 15.72
C LEU A 129 3.52 0.09 17.16
N ARG A 130 4.02 0.85 18.14
CA ARG A 130 3.91 0.53 19.57
C ARG A 130 2.47 0.46 20.06
N ASN A 131 1.59 1.35 19.61
CA ASN A 131 0.15 1.31 19.92
C ASN A 131 -0.54 0.05 19.36
N GLN A 132 0.08 -0.64 18.40
CA GLN A 132 -0.40 -1.93 17.89
C GLN A 132 0.25 -3.13 18.61
N GLY A 133 1.06 -2.92 19.63
CA GLY A 133 1.72 -3.95 20.43
C GLY A 133 3.11 -4.38 19.92
N PHE A 134 3.68 -3.66 18.95
CA PHE A 134 4.99 -4.01 18.40
C PHE A 134 6.09 -3.15 19.00
N ASP A 135 7.10 -3.81 19.59
CA ASP A 135 8.35 -3.17 19.96
C ASP A 135 9.35 -3.27 18.80
N VAL A 136 9.96 -2.13 18.47
CA VAL A 136 10.81 -1.98 17.30
C VAL A 136 12.24 -1.72 17.74
N LEU A 137 13.18 -2.55 17.29
CA LEU A 137 14.61 -2.38 17.51
C LEU A 137 15.12 -1.09 16.87
N ASP A 138 14.74 -0.87 15.62
CA ASP A 138 15.16 0.31 14.86
C ASP A 138 14.24 0.63 13.69
N SER A 139 14.41 1.80 13.08
CA SER A 139 13.56 2.22 11.97
C SER A 139 14.28 3.04 10.92
N VAL A 140 13.91 2.84 9.66
CA VAL A 140 14.45 3.60 8.53
C VAL A 140 13.33 4.01 7.58
N LEU A 141 13.45 5.19 6.97
CA LEU A 141 12.62 5.60 5.84
C LEU A 141 13.35 5.29 4.55
N VAL A 142 12.68 4.65 3.60
CA VAL A 142 13.26 4.28 2.31
C VAL A 142 12.38 4.73 1.15
N SER A 143 12.99 4.89 -0.01
CA SER A 143 12.28 5.00 -1.29
C SER A 143 12.61 3.77 -2.12
N ALA A 144 11.74 2.76 -2.14
CA ALA A 144 11.95 1.60 -3.01
C ALA A 144 11.95 1.96 -4.51
N LYS A 145 11.37 3.11 -4.86
CA LYS A 145 11.29 3.61 -6.23
C LYS A 145 12.64 4.16 -6.71
N TYR A 146 13.30 4.98 -5.89
CA TYR A 146 14.56 5.64 -6.25
C TYR A 146 15.80 4.95 -5.63
N GLY A 147 15.59 4.08 -4.65
CA GLY A 147 16.63 3.35 -3.93
C GLY A 147 17.25 4.16 -2.78
N ASP A 148 16.54 5.16 -2.25
CA ASP A 148 17.04 6.01 -1.16
C ASP A 148 17.12 5.21 0.15
N ASN A 149 18.21 5.42 0.90
CA ASN A 149 18.48 4.86 2.24
C ASN A 149 18.53 3.32 2.31
N PHE A 150 18.83 2.64 1.20
CA PHE A 150 19.01 1.18 1.21
C PHE A 150 20.29 0.74 1.92
N ASP A 151 21.36 1.55 1.89
CA ASP A 151 22.59 1.26 2.64
C ASP A 151 22.32 1.23 4.14
N GLU A 152 21.53 2.17 4.62
CA GLU A 152 21.09 2.21 6.01
C GLU A 152 20.18 1.03 6.35
N LEU A 153 19.23 0.67 5.47
CA LEU A 153 18.40 -0.52 5.66
C LEU A 153 19.25 -1.79 5.80
N MET A 154 20.21 -2.01 4.89
CA MET A 154 21.07 -3.19 4.96
C MET A 154 21.98 -3.16 6.17
N ARG A 155 22.52 -1.99 6.55
CA ARG A 155 23.31 -1.83 7.78
C ARG A 155 22.50 -2.23 9.02
N LEU A 156 21.24 -1.82 9.12
CA LEU A 156 20.36 -2.21 10.22
C LEU A 156 20.06 -3.72 10.21
N ILE A 157 19.78 -4.29 9.03
CA ILE A 157 19.55 -5.73 8.88
C ILE A 157 20.78 -6.50 9.37
N TYR A 158 21.98 -6.19 8.90
CA TYR A 158 23.21 -6.86 9.34
C TYR A 158 23.52 -6.63 10.83
N LYS A 159 23.24 -5.44 11.35
CA LYS A 159 23.43 -5.12 12.77
C LYS A 159 22.57 -6.01 13.70
N TYR A 160 21.31 -6.25 13.34
CA TYR A 160 20.37 -6.93 14.23
C TYR A 160 20.11 -8.40 13.88
N LYS A 161 20.38 -8.86 12.64
CA LYS A 161 20.07 -10.24 12.25
C LYS A 161 20.97 -11.27 12.96
N GLY A 162 22.23 -10.94 13.23
CA GLY A 162 23.22 -11.94 13.68
C GLY A 162 23.35 -13.08 12.66
N ASN A 163 23.15 -14.32 13.09
CA ASN A 163 23.14 -15.51 12.22
C ASN A 163 21.73 -15.93 11.79
N ARG A 164 20.71 -15.13 12.11
CA ARG A 164 19.30 -15.47 11.90
C ARG A 164 18.85 -15.16 10.48
N ASN A 165 17.83 -15.88 10.02
CA ASN A 165 17.10 -15.54 8.80
C ASN A 165 16.32 -14.23 8.97
N VAL A 166 15.99 -13.60 7.84
CA VAL A 166 15.27 -12.32 7.81
C VAL A 166 13.96 -12.49 7.07
N TYR A 167 12.85 -12.12 7.69
CA TYR A 167 11.53 -12.14 7.04
C TYR A 167 11.05 -10.73 6.72
N ILE A 168 10.79 -10.47 5.45
CA ILE A 168 10.19 -9.21 5.00
C ILE A 168 8.67 -9.35 5.02
N VAL A 169 8.01 -8.55 5.88
CA VAL A 169 6.55 -8.64 6.13
C VAL A 169 5.87 -7.30 5.85
N GLY A 170 4.74 -7.33 5.14
CA GLY A 170 3.96 -6.13 4.83
C GLY A 170 2.63 -6.44 4.13
N SER A 171 1.68 -5.51 4.17
CA SER A 171 0.44 -5.63 3.38
C SER A 171 0.76 -5.59 1.89
N SER A 172 -0.19 -6.02 1.06
CA SER A 172 -0.16 -5.78 -0.38
C SER A 172 -0.06 -4.26 -0.66
N ASN A 173 0.69 -3.90 -1.70
CA ASN A 173 0.90 -2.53 -2.17
C ASN A 173 1.77 -1.59 -1.29
N VAL A 174 2.34 -2.05 -0.17
CA VAL A 174 3.32 -1.24 0.60
C VAL A 174 4.66 -1.07 -0.12
N GLY A 175 4.92 -1.88 -1.16
CA GLY A 175 6.14 -1.83 -1.98
C GLY A 175 7.19 -2.89 -1.63
N LYS A 176 6.80 -3.95 -0.92
CA LYS A 176 7.63 -5.12 -0.58
C LYS A 176 8.47 -5.67 -1.74
N SER A 177 7.84 -6.03 -2.85
CA SER A 177 8.55 -6.57 -4.02
C SER A 177 9.55 -5.57 -4.63
N LYS A 178 9.26 -4.26 -4.57
CA LYS A 178 10.21 -3.24 -5.02
C LYS A 178 11.43 -3.15 -4.11
N ILE A 179 11.24 -3.26 -2.79
CA ILE A 179 12.35 -3.28 -1.83
C ILE A 179 13.25 -4.48 -2.10
N ILE A 180 12.67 -5.67 -2.28
CA ILE A 180 13.45 -6.89 -2.59
C ILE A 180 14.23 -6.72 -3.89
N ASN A 181 13.58 -6.25 -4.95
CA ASN A 181 14.26 -6.02 -6.24
C ASN A 181 15.41 -5.00 -6.11
N GLN A 182 15.27 -3.97 -5.27
CA GLN A 182 16.34 -3.02 -4.99
C GLN A 182 17.50 -3.68 -4.24
N ILE A 183 17.22 -4.54 -3.26
CA ILE A 183 18.26 -5.27 -2.51
C ILE A 183 19.02 -6.21 -3.47
N LEU A 184 18.31 -7.01 -4.25
CA LEU A 184 18.89 -7.95 -5.23
C LEU A 184 19.79 -7.23 -6.24
N LYS A 185 19.29 -6.13 -6.82
CA LYS A 185 20.03 -5.34 -7.82
C LYS A 185 21.29 -4.69 -7.24
N ARG A 186 21.22 -4.17 -6.01
CA ARG A 186 22.31 -3.37 -5.42
C ARG A 186 23.39 -4.21 -4.75
N TYR A 187 23.00 -5.26 -4.04
CA TYR A 187 23.92 -5.99 -3.16
C TYR A 187 24.27 -7.39 -3.65
N LEU A 188 23.49 -7.96 -4.57
CA LEU A 188 23.69 -9.32 -5.06
C LEU A 188 24.04 -9.38 -6.54
N GLY A 189 24.18 -8.23 -7.21
CA GLY A 189 24.58 -8.14 -8.61
C GLY A 189 23.63 -8.84 -9.59
N ALA A 190 22.45 -9.28 -9.12
CA ALA A 190 21.48 -9.97 -9.95
C ALA A 190 20.87 -8.97 -10.94
N ALA A 191 21.08 -9.21 -12.24
CA ALA A 191 20.21 -8.65 -13.26
C ALA A 191 18.77 -9.08 -12.93
N SER A 192 17.79 -8.22 -13.25
CA SER A 192 16.36 -8.47 -13.01
C SER A 192 15.86 -9.83 -13.52
N ASP A 193 16.62 -10.45 -14.42
CA ASP A 193 16.28 -11.67 -15.15
C ASP A 193 16.89 -12.95 -14.51
N ILE A 194 17.90 -12.83 -13.64
CA ILE A 194 18.54 -13.95 -12.89
C ILE A 194 17.71 -14.36 -11.67
N VAL A 195 16.78 -13.50 -11.27
CA VAL A 195 15.83 -13.75 -10.19
C VAL A 195 15.16 -15.11 -10.41
N THR A 196 14.82 -15.49 -11.64
CA THR A 196 14.13 -16.74 -11.97
C THR A 196 14.90 -18.05 -11.77
N GLU A 197 16.24 -18.08 -11.80
CA GLU A 197 17.00 -19.35 -11.69
C GLU A 197 17.39 -19.69 -10.23
N SER A 198 17.61 -18.68 -9.39
CA SER A 198 17.80 -18.88 -7.93
C SER A 198 16.46 -19.00 -7.19
N LEU A 199 15.36 -18.55 -7.82
CA LEU A 199 13.97 -18.85 -7.48
C LEU A 199 13.61 -20.29 -7.88
N SER A 200 14.33 -21.29 -7.40
CA SER A 200 13.76 -22.65 -7.44
C SER A 200 12.53 -22.65 -6.52
N PRO A 201 11.31 -22.90 -7.02
CA PRO A 201 10.12 -23.01 -6.20
C PRO A 201 10.16 -24.36 -5.46
N GLN A 202 11.01 -24.47 -4.45
CA GLN A 202 11.13 -25.65 -3.61
C GLN A 202 10.50 -25.45 -2.23
N THR A 203 9.62 -24.46 -2.04
CA THR A 203 8.86 -24.35 -0.80
C THR A 203 7.36 -24.38 -1.05
N THR A 204 6.75 -25.42 -0.49
CA THR A 204 5.33 -25.79 -0.46
C THR A 204 4.38 -24.71 0.09
N LEU A 205 4.87 -23.50 0.40
CA LEU A 205 4.19 -22.44 1.15
C LEU A 205 4.30 -21.04 0.52
N GLY A 206 4.80 -20.92 -0.72
CA GLY A 206 4.83 -19.64 -1.45
C GLY A 206 5.81 -18.59 -0.92
N LEU A 207 6.82 -19.01 -0.15
CA LEU A 207 7.93 -18.17 0.30
C LEU A 207 9.02 -18.11 -0.76
N ILE A 208 9.45 -16.90 -1.09
CA ILE A 208 10.56 -16.66 -2.00
C ILE A 208 11.75 -16.20 -1.16
N GLY A 209 12.94 -16.75 -1.35
CA GLY A 209 14.10 -16.34 -0.57
C GLY A 209 15.36 -16.18 -1.41
N PHE A 210 16.31 -15.38 -0.91
CA PHE A 210 17.65 -15.27 -1.48
C PHE A 210 18.71 -15.30 -0.39
N ASN A 211 19.86 -15.90 -0.71
CA ASN A 211 20.97 -16.07 0.22
C ASN A 211 21.78 -14.77 0.35
N LEU A 212 22.16 -14.44 1.57
CA LEU A 212 23.18 -13.44 1.88
C LEU A 212 24.57 -14.07 1.85
N LEU A 213 25.59 -13.20 1.82
CA LEU A 213 27.00 -13.62 1.74
C LEU A 213 27.46 -14.48 2.92
N ASP A 214 26.77 -14.39 4.06
CA ASP A 214 27.05 -15.15 5.27
C ASP A 214 26.21 -16.43 5.40
N GLY A 215 25.48 -16.81 4.35
CA GLY A 215 24.66 -18.02 4.29
C GLY A 215 23.26 -17.89 4.90
N SER A 216 22.94 -16.76 5.55
CA SER A 216 21.57 -16.50 6.03
C SER A 216 20.64 -16.11 4.88
N ILE A 217 19.32 -16.32 5.04
CA ILE A 217 18.34 -16.13 3.96
C ILE A 217 17.41 -14.95 4.27
N ILE A 218 17.17 -14.10 3.26
CA ILE A 218 16.07 -13.13 3.30
C ILE A 218 14.87 -13.74 2.59
N TYR A 219 13.77 -13.93 3.33
CA TYR A 219 12.50 -14.42 2.82
C TYR A 219 11.52 -13.28 2.54
N ASP A 220 10.96 -13.30 1.34
CA ASP A 220 9.77 -12.57 0.95
C ASP A 220 8.50 -13.33 1.37
N THR A 221 7.67 -12.67 2.17
CA THR A 221 6.39 -13.24 2.61
C THR A 221 5.27 -12.76 1.70
N PRO A 222 4.27 -13.58 1.33
CA PRO A 222 3.13 -13.09 0.55
C PRO A 222 2.48 -11.84 1.18
N GLY A 223 2.15 -10.86 0.36
CA GLY A 223 1.48 -9.65 0.83
C GLY A 223 0.03 -9.95 1.17
N VAL A 224 -0.45 -9.46 2.32
CA VAL A 224 -1.87 -9.62 2.66
C VAL A 224 -2.68 -8.55 1.96
N VAL A 225 -3.69 -9.00 1.23
CA VAL A 225 -4.69 -8.11 0.65
C VAL A 225 -5.61 -7.63 1.77
N ASN A 226 -5.53 -6.34 2.08
CA ASN A 226 -6.48 -5.72 2.98
C ASN A 226 -7.79 -5.47 2.21
N LYS A 227 -8.90 -6.06 2.68
CA LYS A 227 -10.23 -5.92 2.05
C LYS A 227 -10.83 -4.51 2.21
N HIS A 228 -10.22 -3.68 3.07
CA HIS A 228 -10.67 -2.31 3.39
C HIS A 228 -10.04 -1.22 2.50
N GLN A 229 -9.55 -1.56 1.31
CA GLN A 229 -8.89 -0.61 0.41
C GLN A 229 -9.78 -0.23 -0.79
N TYR A 230 -9.71 1.04 -1.22
CA TYR A 230 -10.36 1.52 -2.45
C TYR A 230 -9.98 0.73 -3.72
N MET A 231 -8.85 0.01 -3.69
CA MET A 231 -8.38 -0.84 -4.78
C MET A 231 -9.41 -1.88 -5.24
N HIS A 232 -10.29 -2.34 -4.35
CA HIS A 232 -11.31 -3.36 -4.67
C HIS A 232 -12.55 -2.81 -5.38
N TYR A 233 -12.79 -1.50 -5.27
CA TYR A 233 -14.02 -0.85 -5.75
C TYR A 233 -13.78 0.06 -6.96
N LEU A 234 -12.53 0.41 -7.23
CA LEU A 234 -12.15 1.32 -8.30
C LEU A 234 -11.47 0.58 -9.43
N SER A 235 -11.70 1.01 -10.68
CA SER A 235 -10.88 0.55 -11.80
C SER A 235 -9.43 0.97 -11.60
N ARG A 236 -8.53 0.32 -12.33
CA ARG A 236 -7.10 0.66 -12.35
C ARG A 236 -6.87 2.14 -12.69
N GLN A 237 -7.72 2.74 -13.52
CA GLN A 237 -7.61 4.15 -13.90
C GLN A 237 -7.96 5.06 -12.72
N SER A 238 -9.12 4.86 -12.10
CA SER A 238 -9.55 5.62 -10.91
C SER A 238 -8.59 5.45 -9.74
N TYR A 239 -8.16 4.22 -9.47
CA TYR A 239 -7.21 3.94 -8.39
C TYR A 239 -5.87 4.65 -8.61
N LYS A 240 -5.35 4.70 -9.84
CA LYS A 240 -4.13 5.46 -10.17
C LYS A 240 -4.26 6.97 -9.94
N ALA A 241 -5.47 7.53 -9.91
CA ALA A 241 -5.69 8.93 -9.59
C ALA A 241 -5.68 9.18 -8.07
N THR A 242 -6.18 8.22 -7.28
CA THR A 242 -6.18 8.28 -5.80
C THR A 242 -4.78 8.25 -5.20
N TYR A 243 -3.88 7.50 -5.84
CA TYR A 243 -2.57 7.17 -5.28
C TYR A 243 -1.45 8.09 -5.81
N PRO A 244 -0.68 8.79 -4.95
CA PRO A 244 0.37 9.71 -5.39
C PRO A 244 1.55 8.97 -6.05
N GLN A 245 1.95 9.43 -7.25
CA GLN A 245 3.10 8.87 -8.00
C GLN A 245 4.37 9.73 -7.92
N LYS A 246 4.22 10.97 -7.45
CA LYS A 246 5.26 12.00 -7.28
C LYS A 246 5.03 12.66 -5.91
N GLU A 247 6.00 13.46 -5.48
CA GLU A 247 5.89 14.32 -4.30
C GLU A 247 4.49 14.96 -4.19
N VAL A 248 3.84 14.73 -3.05
CA VAL A 248 2.53 15.30 -2.73
C VAL A 248 2.70 16.79 -2.49
N LYS A 249 2.01 17.62 -3.28
CA LYS A 249 2.04 19.08 -3.10
C LYS A 249 0.92 19.49 -2.15
N PRO A 250 1.22 20.13 -1.01
CA PRO A 250 0.19 20.63 -0.12
C PRO A 250 -0.64 21.70 -0.84
N LEU A 251 -1.96 21.56 -0.81
CA LEU A 251 -2.88 22.61 -1.25
C LEU A 251 -3.52 23.24 -0.02
N VAL A 252 -3.53 24.57 0.03
CA VAL A 252 -4.07 25.34 1.14
C VAL A 252 -5.42 25.92 0.72
N PHE A 253 -6.45 25.65 1.51
CA PHE A 253 -7.79 26.19 1.37
C PHE A 253 -8.13 27.04 2.58
N GLN A 254 -8.73 28.20 2.32
CA GLN A 254 -9.39 29.03 3.33
C GLN A 254 -10.88 28.76 3.24
N LEU A 255 -11.41 28.06 4.23
CA LEU A 255 -12.80 27.63 4.28
C LEU A 255 -13.56 28.36 5.37
N ASN A 256 -14.79 28.72 5.07
CA ASN A 256 -15.70 29.23 6.09
C ASN A 256 -16.50 28.10 6.71
N GLU A 257 -17.21 28.42 7.78
CA GLU A 257 -18.26 27.53 8.30
C GLU A 257 -19.27 27.20 7.20
N GLU A 258 -19.85 26.01 7.32
CA GLU A 258 -20.78 25.46 6.34
C GLU A 258 -20.19 25.29 4.93
N GLN A 259 -18.87 25.10 4.81
CA GLN A 259 -18.24 24.72 3.56
C GLN A 259 -17.74 23.28 3.55
N THR A 260 -17.73 22.72 2.35
CA THR A 260 -17.39 21.33 2.08
C THR A 260 -16.24 21.25 1.10
N LEU A 261 -15.30 20.34 1.36
CA LEU A 261 -14.35 19.85 0.38
C LEU A 261 -14.72 18.43 -0.05
N PHE A 262 -14.79 18.21 -1.35
CA PHE A 262 -14.85 16.89 -1.95
C PHE A 262 -13.47 16.48 -2.45
N PHE A 263 -13.09 15.23 -2.19
CA PHE A 263 -11.87 14.60 -2.69
C PHE A 263 -12.28 13.58 -3.75
N GLY A 264 -12.37 14.05 -5.00
CA GLY A 264 -13.11 13.36 -6.07
C GLY A 264 -14.56 13.09 -5.63
N GLY A 265 -15.08 11.94 -6.03
CA GLY A 265 -16.30 11.35 -5.51
C GLY A 265 -16.03 10.23 -4.49
N LEU A 266 -14.91 10.27 -3.75
CA LEU A 266 -14.47 9.20 -2.85
C LEU A 266 -14.53 9.55 -1.36
N ALA A 267 -14.34 10.82 -1.02
CA ALA A 267 -14.44 11.32 0.34
C ALA A 267 -14.91 12.78 0.35
N ARG A 268 -15.43 13.21 1.49
CA ARG A 268 -15.96 14.56 1.72
C ARG A 268 -15.58 15.01 3.13
N LEU A 269 -15.26 16.29 3.29
CA LEU A 269 -15.05 16.92 4.59
C LEU A 269 -15.92 18.17 4.70
N ASP A 270 -16.83 18.16 5.67
CA ASP A 270 -17.66 19.30 6.02
C ASP A 270 -17.07 20.03 7.22
N ILE A 271 -16.92 21.34 7.06
CA ILE A 271 -16.55 22.25 8.14
C ILE A 271 -17.84 22.72 8.82
N ILE A 272 -18.05 22.29 10.06
CA ILE A 272 -19.21 22.73 10.85
C ILE A 272 -18.86 24.02 11.58
N SER A 273 -17.77 24.03 12.34
CA SER A 273 -17.32 25.24 13.06
C SER A 273 -15.80 25.27 13.31
N GLY A 274 -15.25 26.48 13.49
CA GLY A 274 -13.82 26.75 13.79
C GLY A 274 -13.61 27.63 15.03
N GLU A 275 -12.38 27.74 15.54
CA GLU A 275 -12.08 28.44 16.83
C GLU A 275 -12.33 29.95 16.85
N THR A 276 -11.83 30.67 15.86
CA THR A 276 -11.46 32.08 16.12
C THR A 276 -11.88 33.11 15.07
N CYS A 277 -12.39 32.70 13.90
CA CYS A 277 -12.85 33.61 12.83
C CYS A 277 -13.69 32.82 11.82
N ASP A 278 -14.43 33.52 10.97
CA ASP A 278 -15.17 32.97 9.81
C ASP A 278 -14.32 32.11 8.85
N ILE A 279 -12.99 32.02 9.02
CA ILE A 279 -12.05 31.40 8.07
C ILE A 279 -11.13 30.40 8.78
N ILE A 280 -11.20 29.14 8.38
CA ILE A 280 -10.36 28.02 8.78
C ILE A 280 -9.34 27.72 7.67
N ASN A 281 -8.06 27.70 8.04
CA ASN A 281 -7.00 27.26 7.14
C ASN A 281 -6.91 25.73 7.12
N VAL A 282 -7.11 25.16 5.95
CA VAL A 282 -7.13 23.72 5.70
C VAL A 282 -6.03 23.35 4.74
N VAL A 283 -5.13 22.46 5.14
CA VAL A 283 -4.03 22.00 4.25
C VAL A 283 -4.30 20.56 3.85
N THR A 284 -4.36 20.28 2.55
CA THR A 284 -4.70 18.95 2.04
C THR A 284 -3.47 18.29 1.43
N TYR A 285 -3.23 17.02 1.80
CA TYR A 285 -2.13 16.17 1.32
C TYR A 285 -2.71 14.95 0.62
N PHE A 286 -3.03 15.09 -0.67
CA PHE A 286 -3.59 14.03 -1.52
C PHE A 286 -2.78 13.88 -2.81
N SER A 287 -3.07 12.85 -3.59
CA SER A 287 -2.53 12.73 -4.95
C SER A 287 -2.79 14.00 -5.77
N ASN A 288 -1.75 14.51 -6.44
CA ASN A 288 -1.85 15.69 -7.30
C ASN A 288 -2.81 15.52 -8.50
N ARG A 289 -3.27 14.29 -8.76
CA ARG A 289 -4.26 13.97 -9.80
C ARG A 289 -5.69 13.90 -9.27
N LEU A 290 -5.86 13.88 -7.95
CA LEU A 290 -7.17 13.84 -7.33
C LEU A 290 -7.78 15.24 -7.38
N ASN A 291 -8.95 15.37 -8.01
CA ASN A 291 -9.65 16.65 -8.06
C ASN A 291 -10.20 16.99 -6.66
N ILE A 292 -9.85 18.17 -6.14
CA ILE A 292 -10.40 18.68 -4.89
C ILE A 292 -11.39 19.79 -5.21
N HIS A 293 -12.66 19.56 -4.89
CA HIS A 293 -13.74 20.49 -5.23
C HIS A 293 -14.35 21.11 -3.97
N ARG A 294 -14.41 22.45 -3.93
CA ARG A 294 -15.02 23.21 -2.83
C ARG A 294 -16.45 23.59 -3.18
N THR A 295 -17.37 23.41 -2.24
CA THR A 295 -18.76 23.85 -2.35
C THR A 295 -19.31 24.27 -0.99
N LYS A 296 -20.53 24.81 -0.95
CA LYS A 296 -21.27 25.04 0.29
C LYS A 296 -21.96 23.74 0.74
N THR A 297 -22.08 23.55 2.05
CA THR A 297 -22.57 22.30 2.67
C THR A 297 -24.03 22.02 2.30
N ASP A 298 -24.85 23.05 2.20
CA ASP A 298 -26.25 22.99 1.75
C ASP A 298 -26.38 22.37 0.33
N ARG A 299 -25.45 22.70 -0.56
CA ARG A 299 -25.42 22.22 -1.96
C ARG A 299 -24.69 20.90 -2.13
N ALA A 300 -23.89 20.48 -1.15
CA ALA A 300 -22.99 19.33 -1.29
C ALA A 300 -23.72 18.03 -1.64
N ASN A 301 -24.87 17.76 -1.02
CA ASN A 301 -25.65 16.54 -1.29
C ASN A 301 -26.21 16.52 -2.72
N LYS A 302 -26.68 17.67 -3.22
CA LYS A 302 -27.19 17.81 -4.58
C LYS A 302 -26.05 17.69 -5.59
N LEU A 303 -24.94 18.38 -5.34
CA LEU A 303 -23.76 18.32 -6.19
C LEU A 303 -23.24 16.88 -6.33
N TYR A 304 -23.20 16.12 -5.23
CA TYR A 304 -22.77 14.73 -5.27
C TYR A 304 -23.64 13.89 -6.20
N LYS A 305 -24.97 13.99 -6.10
CA LYS A 305 -25.90 13.25 -6.96
C LYS A 305 -25.80 13.66 -8.44
N ASP A 306 -25.72 14.96 -8.71
CA ASP A 306 -25.79 15.49 -10.07
C ASP A 306 -24.46 15.38 -10.83
N LYS A 307 -23.32 15.36 -10.12
CA LYS A 307 -21.98 15.51 -10.69
C LYS A 307 -20.99 14.39 -10.33
N LEU A 308 -21.48 13.29 -9.76
CA LEU A 308 -20.68 12.06 -9.65
C LEU A 308 -20.24 11.60 -11.05
N TYR A 309 -19.04 11.03 -11.15
CA TYR A 309 -18.43 10.54 -12.41
C TYR A 309 -18.02 11.61 -13.43
N SER A 310 -18.39 12.87 -13.23
CA SER A 310 -17.96 13.99 -14.08
C SER A 310 -17.01 14.92 -13.33
N LEU A 311 -17.54 15.91 -12.61
CA LEU A 311 -16.74 16.83 -11.80
C LEU A 311 -16.12 16.13 -10.59
N LEU A 312 -16.91 15.27 -9.93
CA LEU A 312 -16.50 14.49 -8.77
C LEU A 312 -15.99 13.13 -9.24
N SER A 313 -14.77 13.15 -9.77
CA SER A 313 -14.06 11.97 -10.27
C SER A 313 -12.64 11.91 -9.66
N PRO A 314 -12.10 10.72 -9.37
CA PRO A 314 -12.71 9.38 -9.40
C PRO A 314 -13.85 9.21 -8.38
N PRO A 315 -14.81 8.27 -8.55
CA PRO A 315 -14.90 7.27 -9.62
C PRO A 315 -15.18 7.89 -11.00
N VAL A 316 -14.86 7.17 -12.08
CA VAL A 316 -15.04 7.65 -13.47
C VAL A 316 -16.31 7.13 -14.15
N SER A 317 -16.90 6.04 -13.64
CA SER A 317 -18.10 5.42 -14.20
C SER A 317 -18.98 4.82 -13.12
N SER A 318 -20.26 4.63 -13.43
CA SER A 318 -21.24 3.99 -12.56
C SER A 318 -20.96 2.51 -12.27
N GLU A 319 -20.08 1.88 -13.05
CA GLU A 319 -19.62 0.50 -12.82
C GLU A 319 -18.70 0.40 -11.59
N GLU A 320 -18.09 1.50 -11.16
CA GLU A 320 -17.28 1.60 -9.95
C GLU A 320 -18.19 1.86 -8.74
N GLU A 321 -19.00 0.87 -8.39
CA GLU A 321 -19.93 0.98 -7.26
C GLU A 321 -19.20 1.08 -5.92
N LEU A 322 -19.24 2.28 -5.35
CA LEU A 322 -18.73 2.51 -4.01
C LEU A 322 -19.72 2.03 -2.95
N PRO A 323 -19.22 1.45 -1.84
CA PRO A 323 -20.07 1.12 -0.72
C PRO A 323 -20.75 2.34 -0.10
N ARG A 324 -21.80 2.10 0.71
CA ARG A 324 -22.54 3.14 1.41
C ARG A 324 -21.61 4.07 2.19
N TRP A 325 -21.87 5.38 2.05
CA TRP A 325 -21.17 6.41 2.78
C TRP A 325 -21.62 6.48 4.24
N VAL A 326 -20.64 6.64 5.12
CA VAL A 326 -20.83 6.93 6.55
C VAL A 326 -20.09 8.23 6.87
N PHE A 327 -20.40 8.82 8.03
CA PHE A 327 -19.70 9.99 8.51
C PHE A 327 -19.04 9.72 9.85
N HIS A 328 -17.91 10.39 10.05
CA HIS A 328 -17.16 10.44 11.29
C HIS A 328 -17.11 11.88 11.75
N GLU A 329 -17.57 12.12 12.97
CA GLU A 329 -17.63 13.44 13.56
C GLU A 329 -16.43 13.64 14.49
N PHE A 330 -15.68 14.71 14.25
CA PHE A 330 -14.52 15.06 15.07
C PHE A 330 -14.72 16.44 15.68
N ARG A 331 -14.67 16.49 17.00
CA ARG A 331 -14.76 17.72 17.79
C ARG A 331 -13.57 17.79 18.73
N ILE A 332 -12.56 18.57 18.34
CA ILE A 332 -11.33 18.73 19.10
C ILE A 332 -11.27 20.18 19.60
N ARG A 333 -10.85 20.36 20.86
CA ARG A 333 -10.91 21.65 21.56
C ARG A 333 -9.55 22.21 22.01
N ASP A 334 -8.47 21.47 21.79
CA ASP A 334 -7.13 21.94 22.14
C ASP A 334 -6.57 22.87 21.05
N ASN A 335 -5.39 23.45 21.27
CA ASN A 335 -4.74 24.35 20.31
C ASN A 335 -3.62 23.64 19.51
N GLN A 336 -3.81 22.34 19.22
CA GLN A 336 -2.84 21.52 18.50
C GLN A 336 -3.22 21.34 17.03
N LYS A 337 -2.29 20.85 16.21
CA LYS A 337 -2.58 20.51 14.80
C LYS A 337 -2.91 19.04 14.68
N TYR A 338 -3.98 18.74 13.95
CA TYR A 338 -4.43 17.38 13.69
C TYR A 338 -4.53 17.12 12.19
N ASP A 339 -4.24 15.87 11.82
CA ASP A 339 -4.56 15.33 10.52
C ASP A 339 -5.85 14.50 10.61
N ILE A 340 -6.80 14.79 9.73
CA ILE A 340 -7.93 13.91 9.42
C ILE A 340 -7.49 13.02 8.27
N VAL A 341 -7.29 11.75 8.57
CA VAL A 341 -6.74 10.77 7.63
C VAL A 341 -7.86 9.99 6.98
N PHE A 342 -7.83 9.93 5.65
CA PHE A 342 -8.66 9.07 4.82
C PHE A 342 -7.78 7.95 4.27
N SER A 343 -7.89 6.73 4.83
CA SER A 343 -7.02 5.60 4.47
C SER A 343 -7.04 5.35 2.96
N GLY A 344 -5.87 5.19 2.37
CA GLY A 344 -5.72 4.98 0.93
C GLY A 344 -5.92 6.20 0.02
N LEU A 345 -6.27 7.38 0.57
CA LEU A 345 -6.40 8.63 -0.21
C LEU A 345 -5.36 9.69 0.17
N GLY A 346 -5.25 9.98 1.46
CA GLY A 346 -4.47 11.11 1.95
C GLY A 346 -5.03 11.65 3.25
N PHE A 347 -4.65 12.88 3.60
CA PHE A 347 -5.11 13.50 4.84
C PHE A 347 -5.23 15.02 4.73
N VAL A 348 -5.99 15.58 5.66
CA VAL A 348 -6.26 17.01 5.78
C VAL A 348 -5.75 17.49 7.13
N THR A 349 -4.86 18.48 7.14
CA THR A 349 -4.33 19.09 8.35
C THR A 349 -5.12 20.33 8.71
N LEU A 350 -5.57 20.39 9.96
CA LEU A 350 -6.31 21.50 10.56
C LEU A 350 -5.71 21.84 11.92
N ARG A 351 -5.76 23.11 12.30
CA ARG A 351 -5.46 23.52 13.67
C ARG A 351 -6.74 23.44 14.49
N ALA A 352 -6.70 22.66 15.56
CA ALA A 352 -7.75 22.64 16.55
C ALA A 352 -7.81 23.98 17.29
N PRO A 353 -8.99 24.33 17.79
CA PRO A 353 -10.22 23.57 17.82
C PRO A 353 -11.05 23.71 16.55
N PHE A 354 -11.72 22.61 16.24
CA PHE A 354 -12.58 22.49 15.09
C PHE A 354 -13.70 21.50 15.38
N HIS A 355 -14.79 21.65 14.66
CA HIS A 355 -15.87 20.68 14.56
C HIS A 355 -16.12 20.37 13.09
N VAL A 356 -15.91 19.12 12.70
CA VAL A 356 -15.95 18.69 11.31
C VAL A 356 -16.62 17.32 11.17
N LYS A 357 -17.24 17.09 10.01
CA LYS A 357 -17.77 15.78 9.61
C LYS A 357 -17.04 15.29 8.37
N ALA A 358 -16.32 14.17 8.52
CA ALA A 358 -15.63 13.52 7.43
C ALA A 358 -16.48 12.35 6.93
N TYR A 359 -16.82 12.32 5.65
CA TYR A 359 -17.58 11.25 5.03
C TYR A 359 -16.71 10.44 4.08
N ALA A 360 -16.87 9.13 4.13
CA ALA A 360 -16.26 8.17 3.22
C ALA A 360 -17.11 6.88 3.21
N PRO A 361 -16.92 5.99 2.23
CA PRO A 361 -17.48 4.64 2.29
C PRO A 361 -17.10 3.92 3.59
N PHE A 362 -18.01 3.13 4.17
CA PHE A 362 -17.78 2.48 5.48
C PHE A 362 -16.56 1.54 5.54
N VAL A 363 -16.09 1.10 4.38
CA VAL A 363 -14.90 0.25 4.25
C VAL A 363 -13.59 1.03 4.41
N VAL A 364 -13.65 2.35 4.37
CA VAL A 364 -12.49 3.25 4.41
C VAL A 364 -12.29 3.72 5.84
N GLY A 365 -11.11 3.49 6.39
CA GLY A 365 -10.75 4.01 7.71
C GLY A 365 -10.63 5.53 7.68
N VAL A 366 -11.46 6.22 8.46
CA VAL A 366 -11.37 7.66 8.71
C VAL A 366 -11.09 7.89 10.19
N TYR A 367 -9.99 8.58 10.49
CA TYR A 367 -9.57 8.83 11.87
C TYR A 367 -8.75 10.11 11.98
N THR A 368 -8.62 10.61 13.20
CA THR A 368 -7.76 11.76 13.53
C THR A 368 -6.46 11.33 14.17
N ARG A 369 -5.40 12.09 13.94
CA ARG A 369 -4.09 11.96 14.61
C ARG A 369 -3.46 13.34 14.78
N LEU A 370 -2.45 13.44 15.64
CA LEU A 370 -1.59 14.62 15.66
C LEU A 370 -0.88 14.79 14.32
N ALA A 371 -0.77 16.05 13.88
CA ALA A 371 -0.23 16.37 12.57
C ALA A 371 1.21 15.87 12.42
N ILE A 372 1.46 15.12 11.34
CA ILE A 372 2.79 14.55 11.06
C ILE A 372 3.69 15.53 10.27
N ILE A 373 3.11 16.58 9.68
CA ILE A 373 3.79 17.60 8.88
C ILE A 373 3.84 18.95 9.61
#